data_AF-A0A127A268-F1
#
_entry.id   AF-A0A127A268-F1
#
_cell.length_a   1.000
_cell.length_b   1.000
_cell.length_c   1.000
_cell.angle_alpha   90.00
_cell.angle_beta   90.00
_cell.angle_gamma   90.00
#
_symmetry.space_group_name_H-M   'P 1'
#
loop_
_entity.id
_entity.type
_entity.pdbx_description
1 polymer ?
#
loop_
_entity_poly.entity_id
_entity_poly.type
_entity_poly.pdbx_seq_one_letter_code
_entity_poly.pdbx_strand_id
1 'polypeptide(L)'
;MMECMTEPEPEMPEMPKVFQISLPEENIEGRFADFANLWHTPNVFVLDFVALTQPPQVGETEDGDHAEVIPGRVVSRIRIPPEQVFELAAALTRQLGVWESETGRKPPAKPLYDSQGRQIHIDDEGVEGPE
;
A
#
# COMPACT_ATOMS: atom_id res chain seq x y z
N MET A 1 -55.18 15.31 -30.66
CA MET A 1 -54.23 14.76 -29.68
C MET A 1 -52.90 15.44 -29.96
N MET A 2 -52.42 16.27 -29.04
CA MET A 2 -51.19 17.04 -29.20
C MET A 2 -50.17 16.42 -28.24
N GLU A 3 -49.19 15.72 -28.79
CA GLU A 3 -48.09 15.15 -28.03
C GLU A 3 -47.23 16.30 -27.50
N CYS A 4 -47.20 16.47 -26.18
CA CYS A 4 -46.26 17.35 -25.51
C CYS A 4 -44.85 16.84 -25.79
N MET A 5 -44.15 17.48 -26.73
CA MET A 5 -42.72 17.30 -26.90
C MET A 5 -42.04 17.78 -25.61
N THR A 6 -41.57 16.85 -24.80
CA THR A 6 -40.64 17.15 -23.70
C THR A 6 -39.37 17.69 -24.35
N GLU A 7 -39.11 19.00 -24.19
CA GLU A 7 -37.83 19.59 -24.57
C GLU A 7 -36.71 18.93 -23.74
N PRO A 8 -35.58 18.53 -24.36
CA PRO A 8 -34.47 17.97 -23.61
C PRO A 8 -33.88 19.03 -22.68
N GLU A 9 -33.73 18.68 -21.41
CA GLU A 9 -33.11 19.53 -20.40
C GLU A 9 -31.70 19.94 -20.85
N PRO A 10 -31.30 21.21 -20.69
CA PRO A 10 -30.00 21.67 -21.17
C PRO A 10 -28.88 20.94 -20.43
N GLU A 11 -28.04 20.23 -21.19
CA GLU A 11 -26.83 19.57 -20.70
C GLU A 11 -25.87 20.64 -20.18
N MET A 12 -25.79 20.80 -18.85
CA MET A 12 -24.83 21.73 -18.25
C MET A 12 -23.41 21.26 -18.58
N PRO A 13 -22.52 22.15 -19.04
CA PRO A 13 -21.14 21.77 -19.35
C PRO A 13 -20.45 21.22 -18.11
N GLU A 14 -19.75 20.09 -18.25
CA GLU A 14 -18.94 19.54 -17.18
C GLU A 14 -17.89 20.57 -16.74
N MET A 15 -18.08 21.16 -15.56
CA MET A 15 -17.13 22.11 -15.00
C MET A 15 -15.86 21.38 -14.54
N PRO A 16 -14.67 21.99 -14.71
CA PRO A 16 -13.43 21.39 -14.26
C PRO A 16 -13.43 21.20 -12.74
N LYS A 17 -13.15 19.98 -12.28
CA LYS A 17 -13.04 19.66 -10.85
C LYS A 17 -11.68 20.12 -10.34
N VAL A 18 -11.67 21.02 -9.36
CA VAL A 18 -10.46 21.44 -8.64
C VAL A 18 -10.46 20.78 -7.27
N PHE A 19 -9.43 19.97 -6.99
CA PHE A 19 -9.25 19.36 -5.69
C PHE A 19 -8.47 20.30 -4.76
N GLN A 20 -9.06 20.65 -3.63
CA GLN A 20 -8.36 21.32 -2.54
C GLN A 20 -7.99 20.28 -1.49
N ILE A 21 -6.69 20.08 -1.29
CA ILE A 21 -6.17 19.13 -0.32
C ILE A 21 -5.64 19.92 0.88
N SER A 22 -6.17 19.65 2.06
CA SER A 22 -5.70 20.20 3.33
C SER A 22 -5.16 19.09 4.22
N LEU A 23 -3.97 19.29 4.80
CA LEU A 23 -3.39 18.39 5.79
C LEU A 23 -3.73 18.91 7.20
N PRO A 24 -4.51 18.17 8.01
CA PRO A 24 -4.77 18.54 9.39
C PRO A 24 -3.47 18.67 10.20
N GLU A 25 -3.41 19.62 11.14
CA GLU A 25 -2.20 19.88 11.94
C GLU A 25 -1.72 18.64 12.70
N GLU A 26 -2.67 17.85 13.23
CA GLU A 26 -2.42 16.57 13.91
C GLU A 26 -1.74 15.50 13.04
N ASN A 27 -1.74 15.67 11.72
CA ASN A 27 -1.14 14.73 10.77
C ASN A 27 0.18 15.23 10.16
N ILE A 28 0.65 16.43 10.53
CA ILE A 28 1.88 17.02 9.97
C ILE A 28 3.10 16.13 10.21
N GLU A 29 3.21 15.58 11.41
CA GLU A 29 4.34 14.72 11.80
C GLU A 29 4.24 13.30 11.19
N GLY A 30 3.06 12.90 10.74
CA GLY A 30 2.77 11.55 10.29
C GLY A 30 2.78 10.51 11.43
N ARG A 31 2.55 9.23 11.07
CA ARG A 31 2.70 8.10 12.00
C ARG A 31 3.83 7.22 11.51
N PHE A 32 4.79 6.94 12.38
CA PHE A 32 5.88 6.03 12.06
C PHE A 32 5.38 4.60 11.88
N ALA A 33 5.84 3.92 10.83
CA ALA A 33 5.57 2.52 10.54
C ALA A 33 6.80 1.86 9.91
N ASP A 34 7.02 0.58 10.23
CA ASP A 34 8.15 -0.21 9.73
C ASP A 34 7.85 -0.78 8.33
N PHE A 35 6.61 -1.22 8.11
CA PHE A 35 6.15 -1.74 6.82
C PHE A 35 4.65 -1.52 6.62
N ALA A 36 4.17 -1.77 5.39
CA ALA A 36 2.76 -1.73 5.05
C ALA A 36 2.31 -3.08 4.50
N ASN A 37 1.30 -3.69 5.13
CA ASN A 37 0.62 -4.86 4.59
C ASN A 37 -0.46 -4.42 3.59
N LEU A 38 -0.49 -5.04 2.41
CA LEU A 38 -1.46 -4.75 1.37
C LEU A 38 -2.35 -5.97 1.13
N TRP A 39 -3.64 -5.79 1.34
CA TRP A 39 -4.66 -6.78 1.03
C TRP A 39 -5.89 -6.09 0.44
N HIS A 40 -6.85 -6.87 -0.05
CA HIS A 40 -8.07 -6.30 -0.60
C HIS A 40 -9.30 -7.14 -0.26
N THR A 41 -10.44 -6.48 -0.30
CA THR A 41 -11.76 -7.12 -0.40
C THR A 41 -12.24 -6.99 -1.85
N PRO A 42 -13.43 -7.51 -2.21
CA PRO A 42 -13.97 -7.28 -3.55
C PRO A 42 -14.16 -5.80 -3.92
N ASN A 43 -14.29 -4.90 -2.94
CA ASN A 43 -14.68 -3.51 -3.18
C ASN A 43 -13.61 -2.48 -2.80
N VAL A 44 -12.51 -2.89 -2.14
CA VAL A 44 -11.53 -1.93 -1.61
C VAL A 44 -10.18 -2.59 -1.38
N PHE A 45 -9.11 -1.85 -1.67
CA PHE A 45 -7.75 -2.18 -1.26
C PHE A 45 -7.45 -1.56 0.10
N VAL A 46 -6.78 -2.30 0.96
CA VAL A 46 -6.47 -1.92 2.33
C VAL A 46 -4.96 -1.94 2.51
N LEU A 47 -4.42 -0.80 2.92
CA LEU A 47 -3.02 -0.63 3.30
C LEU A 47 -2.95 -0.47 4.81
N ASP A 48 -2.36 -1.44 5.48
CA ASP A 48 -2.12 -1.45 6.92
C ASP A 48 -0.67 -1.12 7.22
N PHE A 49 -0.42 0.10 7.70
CA PHE A 49 0.88 0.52 8.19
C PHE A 49 1.09 -0.03 9.60
N VAL A 50 2.13 -0.83 9.78
CA VAL A 50 2.42 -1.59 10.99
C VAL A 50 3.72 -1.09 11.60
N ALA A 51 3.70 -0.86 12.92
CA ALA A 51 4.90 -0.61 13.71
C ALA A 51 5.20 -1.83 14.58
N LEU A 52 6.48 -2.22 14.64
CA LEU A 52 6.95 -3.27 15.53
C LEU A 52 6.89 -2.77 16.98
N THR A 53 6.37 -3.60 17.86
CA THR A 53 6.15 -3.24 19.26
C THR A 53 7.18 -3.84 20.20
N GLN A 54 7.80 -4.95 19.80
CA GLN A 54 8.84 -5.64 20.57
C GLN A 54 9.80 -6.34 19.60
N PRO A 55 11.02 -6.71 20.06
CA PRO A 55 11.93 -7.56 19.30
C PRO A 55 11.30 -8.92 18.97
N PRO A 56 11.83 -9.64 17.95
CA PRO A 56 11.42 -11.00 17.64
C PRO A 56 11.52 -11.95 18.84
N GLN A 57 10.56 -12.86 18.98
CA GLN A 57 10.48 -13.82 20.08
C GLN A 57 10.21 -15.23 19.55
N VAL A 58 10.72 -16.25 20.23
CA VAL A 58 10.36 -17.64 19.91
C VAL A 58 8.93 -17.88 20.40
N GLY A 59 8.06 -18.29 19.49
CA GLY A 59 6.67 -18.62 19.78
C GLY A 59 6.19 -19.76 18.90
N GLU A 60 4.89 -19.86 18.77
CA GLU A 60 4.21 -20.86 17.94
C GLU A 60 3.35 -20.14 16.88
N THR A 61 3.26 -20.68 15.67
CA THR A 61 2.34 -20.21 14.63
C THR A 61 0.89 -20.57 15.00
N GLU A 62 -0.09 -20.05 14.25
CA GLU A 62 -1.50 -20.47 14.38
C GLU A 62 -1.69 -21.98 14.16
N ASP A 63 -0.79 -22.63 13.41
CA ASP A 63 -0.79 -24.07 13.13
C ASP A 63 -0.07 -24.89 14.22
N GLY A 64 0.53 -24.24 15.22
CA GLY A 64 1.23 -24.88 16.34
C GLY A 64 2.70 -25.21 16.06
N ASP A 65 3.26 -24.74 14.96
CA ASP A 65 4.69 -24.91 14.63
C ASP A 65 5.55 -23.86 15.34
N HIS A 66 6.77 -24.22 15.73
CA HIS A 66 7.72 -23.24 16.28
C HIS A 66 8.07 -22.18 15.24
N ALA A 67 7.93 -20.90 15.61
CA ALA A 67 8.25 -19.77 14.74
C ALA A 67 8.82 -18.57 15.49
N GLU A 68 9.52 -17.73 14.75
CA GLU A 68 9.90 -16.40 15.19
C GLU A 68 8.68 -15.47 15.06
N VAL A 69 8.12 -15.07 16.20
CA VAL A 69 6.95 -14.19 16.29
C VAL A 69 7.43 -12.75 16.45
N ILE A 70 7.04 -11.90 15.51
CA ILE A 70 7.38 -10.48 15.51
C ILE A 70 6.10 -9.68 15.81
N PRO A 71 5.91 -9.17 17.04
CA PRO A 71 4.67 -8.50 17.42
C PRO A 71 4.59 -7.09 16.82
N GLY A 72 3.66 -6.91 15.89
CA GLY A 72 3.34 -5.63 15.25
C GLY A 72 1.99 -5.07 15.66
N ARG A 73 1.83 -3.75 15.56
CA ARG A 73 0.55 -3.05 15.72
C ARG A 73 0.25 -2.19 14.50
N VAL A 74 -0.99 -2.27 13.99
CA VAL A 74 -1.47 -1.34 12.97
C VAL A 74 -1.56 0.07 13.57
N VAL A 75 -0.74 0.97 13.05
CA VAL A 75 -0.74 2.39 13.41
C VAL A 75 -1.57 3.22 12.43
N SER A 76 -1.77 2.77 11.19
CA SER A 76 -2.67 3.44 10.26
C SER A 76 -3.26 2.45 9.26
N ARG A 77 -4.54 2.60 8.94
CA ARG A 77 -5.23 1.80 7.91
C ARG A 77 -5.84 2.74 6.87
N ILE A 78 -5.41 2.62 5.63
CA ILE A 78 -5.94 3.38 4.50
C ILE A 78 -6.76 2.43 3.61
N ARG A 79 -7.91 2.91 3.14
CA ARG A 79 -8.83 2.17 2.27
C ARG A 79 -8.98 2.92 0.94
N ILE A 80 -8.73 2.22 -0.16
CA ILE A 80 -8.63 2.83 -1.50
C ILE A 80 -9.53 2.07 -2.48
N PRO A 81 -10.48 2.75 -3.16
CA PRO A 81 -11.29 2.13 -4.20
C PRO A 81 -10.42 1.57 -5.34
N PRO A 82 -10.76 0.41 -5.93
CA PRO A 82 -9.96 -0.21 -7.00
C PRO A 82 -9.63 0.73 -8.16
N GLU A 83 -10.56 1.64 -8.50
CA GLU A 83 -10.42 2.62 -9.59
C GLU A 83 -9.25 3.59 -9.38
N GLN A 84 -8.79 3.77 -8.13
CA GLN A 84 -7.69 4.67 -7.77
C GLN A 84 -6.36 3.94 -7.56
N VAL A 85 -6.37 2.61 -7.45
CA VAL A 85 -5.18 1.84 -7.04
C VAL A 85 -4.15 1.74 -8.16
N PHE A 86 -4.58 1.64 -9.42
CA PHE A 86 -3.65 1.60 -10.55
C PHE A 86 -2.81 2.88 -10.65
N GLU A 87 -3.45 4.04 -10.54
CA GLU A 87 -2.74 5.32 -10.55
C GLU A 87 -1.81 5.48 -9.35
N LEU A 88 -2.22 4.99 -8.17
CA LEU A 88 -1.35 4.97 -7.00
C LEU A 88 -0.12 4.10 -7.21
N ALA A 89 -0.29 2.87 -7.73
CA ALA A 89 0.82 1.98 -8.01
C ALA A 89 1.79 2.59 -9.03
N ALA A 90 1.26 3.17 -10.12
CA ALA A 90 2.07 3.86 -11.12
C ALA A 90 2.82 5.05 -10.52
N ALA A 91 2.18 5.83 -9.65
CA ALA A 91 2.83 6.93 -8.95
C ALA A 91 3.96 6.44 -8.05
N LEU A 92 3.76 5.36 -7.29
CA LEU A 92 4.80 4.75 -6.45
C LEU A 92 6.00 4.29 -7.27
N THR A 93 5.77 3.59 -8.39
CA THR A 93 6.87 3.15 -9.28
C THR A 93 7.65 4.34 -9.84
N ARG A 94 6.96 5.41 -10.28
CA ARG A 94 7.63 6.63 -10.76
C ARG A 94 8.48 7.28 -9.68
N GLN A 95 7.94 7.42 -8.47
CA GLN A 95 8.67 8.03 -7.35
C GLN A 95 9.89 7.20 -6.94
N LEU A 96 9.79 5.87 -6.99
CA LEU A 96 10.93 4.99 -6.75
C LEU A 96 12.06 5.25 -7.76
N GLY A 97 11.73 5.34 -9.05
CA GLY A 97 12.73 5.64 -10.08
C GLY A 97 13.40 7.01 -9.90
N VAL A 98 12.65 8.03 -9.47
CA VAL A 98 13.22 9.34 -9.13
C VAL A 98 14.20 9.22 -7.95
N TRP A 99 13.78 8.55 -6.87
CA TRP A 99 14.62 8.35 -5.69
C TRP A 99 15.92 7.57 -5.98
N GLU A 100 15.85 6.52 -6.81
CA GLU A 100 17.03 5.77 -7.25
C GLU A 100 18.01 6.65 -8.01
N SER A 101 17.50 7.50 -8.91
CA SER A 101 18.31 8.44 -9.68
C SER A 101 18.96 9.50 -8.80
N GLU A 102 18.27 9.98 -7.77
CA GLU A 102 18.78 11.03 -6.87
C GLU A 102 19.80 10.49 -5.87
N THR A 103 19.55 9.31 -5.31
CA THR A 103 20.39 8.74 -4.24
C THR A 103 21.50 7.84 -4.76
N GLY A 104 21.39 7.36 -6.00
CA GLY A 104 22.27 6.32 -6.56
C GLY A 104 22.13 4.96 -5.87
N ARG A 105 21.17 4.81 -4.95
CA ARG A 105 20.91 3.55 -4.24
C ARG A 105 19.97 2.70 -5.07
N LYS A 106 20.27 1.41 -5.14
CA LYS A 106 19.33 0.42 -5.66
C LYS A 106 18.40 -0.04 -4.54
N PRO A 107 17.19 -0.51 -4.85
CA PRO A 107 16.34 -1.18 -3.89
C PRO A 107 17.13 -2.32 -3.24
N PRO A 108 16.91 -2.60 -1.94
CA PRO A 108 17.51 -3.76 -1.32
C PRO A 108 17.12 -5.01 -2.12
N ALA A 109 18.09 -5.87 -2.44
CA ALA A 109 17.87 -7.08 -3.23
C ALA A 109 16.84 -8.03 -2.58
N LYS A 110 16.62 -7.87 -1.26
CA LYS A 110 15.70 -8.63 -0.43
C LYS A 110 15.12 -7.69 0.65
N PRO A 111 13.81 -7.39 0.65
CA PRO A 111 13.18 -6.52 1.65
C PRO A 111 13.07 -7.25 3.00
N LEU A 112 13.17 -6.58 4.15
CA LEU A 112 13.13 -7.25 5.47
C LEU A 112 11.81 -7.99 5.73
N TYR A 113 10.71 -7.50 5.15
CA TYR A 113 9.39 -8.11 5.19
C TYR A 113 8.78 -8.07 3.79
N ASP A 114 7.97 -9.09 3.44
CA ASP A 114 7.14 -9.04 2.25
C ASP A 114 5.90 -8.13 2.46
N SER A 115 5.11 -7.96 1.40
CA SER A 115 3.87 -7.15 1.44
C SER A 115 2.77 -7.74 2.31
N GLN A 116 2.96 -8.94 2.86
CA GLN A 116 2.07 -9.59 3.82
C GLN A 116 2.63 -9.57 5.25
N GLY A 117 3.79 -8.93 5.46
CA GLY A 117 4.45 -8.87 6.76
C GLY A 117 5.17 -10.16 7.15
N ARG A 118 5.39 -11.09 6.21
CA ARG A 118 6.18 -12.30 6.47
C ARG A 118 7.67 -11.97 6.33
N GLN A 119 8.46 -12.53 7.23
CA GLN A 119 9.90 -12.49 7.13
C GLN A 119 10.35 -13.34 5.95
N ILE A 120 11.18 -12.76 5.08
CA ILE A 120 11.85 -13.55 4.04
C ILE A 120 12.99 -14.35 4.68
N HIS A 121 12.75 -15.64 4.94
CA HIS A 121 13.83 -16.54 5.33
C HIS A 121 14.81 -16.67 4.16
N ILE A 122 16.07 -16.29 4.39
CA ILE A 122 17.16 -16.53 3.44
C ILE A 122 17.74 -17.88 3.82
N ASP A 123 17.26 -18.93 3.16
CA ASP A 123 18.09 -20.12 3.03
C ASP A 123 19.28 -19.71 2.15
N ASP A 124 20.47 -19.72 2.75
CA ASP A 124 21.76 -19.55 2.07
C ASP A 124 22.08 -20.83 1.28
N GLU A 125 21.17 -21.26 0.40
CA GLU A 125 21.43 -22.37 -0.53
C GLU A 125 21.59 -21.81 -1.94
N GLY A 126 22.74 -22.15 -2.52
CA GLY A 126 23.35 -21.50 -3.67
C GLY A 126 22.47 -21.47 -4.91
N VAL A 127 22.60 -20.38 -5.64
CA VAL A 127 22.17 -20.28 -7.04
C VAL A 127 23.02 -21.26 -7.86
N GLU A 128 22.52 -22.48 -8.09
CA GLU A 128 22.89 -23.26 -9.27
C GLU A 128 21.98 -22.83 -10.42
N GLY A 129 22.56 -22.07 -11.36
CA GLY A 129 21.92 -21.79 -12.64
C GLY A 129 21.97 -23.03 -13.54
N PRO A 130 20.97 -23.28 -14.39
CA PRO A 130 21.06 -24.35 -15.38
C PRO A 130 22.08 -23.98 -16.48
N GLU A 131 22.85 -24.98 -16.89
CA GLU A 131 23.86 -24.97 -17.97
C GLU A 131 23.30 -24.55 -19.34
#